data_AF-A0A3C0GEX5-F1
#
_entry.id   AF-A0A3C0GEX5-F1
#
_cell.length_a   1.000
_cell.length_b   1.000
_cell.length_c   1.000
_cell.angle_alpha   90.00
_cell.angle_beta   90.00
_cell.angle_gamma   90.00
#
_symmetry.space_group_name_H-M   'P 1'
#
loop_
_entity.id
_entity.type
_entity.pdbx_description
1 polymer ?
#
loop_
_entity_poly.entity_id
_entity_poly.type
_entity_poly.pdbx_seq_one_letter_code
_entity_poly.pdbx_strand_id
1 'polypeptide(L)'
;HTGVVISNCIIEYTGAYMGIKFTSADNLTIKNCYIKYTNAPSSGPLADSERNCIEGIGSQNIVIANVKLEDGSTGIRLNQCDDSVLRYIEGHNMRGPFPRGQLVQYDKCAGGLLENFSVINDRDVAWTEDNISIYKSGGQQIKKGLIVGNNSPTGVGVLFEDQNTEGARGGYGGLVEDVDFLEMGNGVVSSVEG
;
A
#
# COMPACT_ATOMS: atom_id res chain seq x y z
N HIS A 1 -4.74 -14.39 -16.25
CA HIS A 1 -4.27 -13.61 -17.41
C HIS A 1 -2.78 -13.36 -17.28
N THR A 2 -2.03 -13.08 -18.35
CA THR A 2 -0.61 -12.72 -18.20
C THR A 2 -0.18 -11.67 -19.21
N GLY A 3 0.82 -10.86 -18.85
CA GLY A 3 1.41 -9.85 -19.73
C GLY A 3 0.52 -8.64 -20.03
N VAL A 4 -0.49 -8.39 -19.19
CA VAL A 4 -1.36 -7.22 -19.34
C VAL A 4 -0.61 -5.96 -18.95
N VAL A 5 -0.75 -4.90 -19.75
CA VAL A 5 -0.18 -3.59 -19.47
C VAL A 5 -1.30 -2.56 -19.38
N ILE A 6 -1.37 -1.87 -18.25
CA ILE A 6 -2.22 -0.70 -18.03
C ILE A 6 -1.29 0.51 -17.96
N SER A 7 -1.45 1.49 -18.85
CA SER A 7 -0.54 2.63 -18.85
C SER A 7 -1.12 3.93 -19.41
N ASN A 8 -0.63 5.05 -18.88
CA ASN A 8 -1.00 6.41 -19.29
C ASN A 8 -2.50 6.68 -19.07
N CYS A 9 -3.02 6.27 -17.91
CA CYS A 9 -4.42 6.41 -17.55
C CYS A 9 -4.61 7.37 -16.38
N ILE A 10 -5.69 8.15 -16.43
CA ILE A 10 -6.28 8.80 -15.26
C ILE A 10 -7.53 8.00 -14.91
N ILE A 11 -7.62 7.49 -13.69
CA ILE A 11 -8.73 6.66 -13.21
C ILE A 11 -9.33 7.35 -11.99
N GLU A 12 -10.53 7.89 -12.19
CA GLU A 12 -11.35 8.42 -11.10
C GLU A 12 -12.43 7.40 -10.76
N TYR A 13 -12.54 7.05 -9.48
CA TYR A 13 -13.52 6.10 -9.00
C TYR A 13 -14.24 6.61 -7.75
N THR A 14 -15.44 6.11 -7.49
CA THR A 14 -16.29 6.56 -6.39
C THR A 14 -17.26 5.46 -5.94
N GLY A 15 -18.09 5.72 -4.94
CA GLY A 15 -19.09 4.76 -4.46
C GLY A 15 -18.44 3.51 -3.88
N ALA A 16 -18.94 2.34 -4.29
CA ALA A 16 -18.49 1.01 -3.85
C ALA A 16 -17.46 0.37 -4.80
N TYR A 17 -16.83 1.17 -5.67
CA TYR A 17 -15.86 0.67 -6.65
C TYR A 17 -14.42 0.77 -6.14
N MET A 18 -13.52 0.10 -6.87
CA MET A 18 -12.06 0.20 -6.75
C MET A 18 -11.49 0.87 -8.01
N GLY A 19 -10.27 1.38 -7.93
CA GLY A 19 -9.58 1.94 -9.10
C GLY A 19 -9.19 0.85 -10.10
N ILE A 20 -8.19 0.02 -9.76
CA ILE A 20 -7.77 -1.16 -10.52
C ILE A 20 -7.86 -2.39 -9.62
N LYS A 21 -8.57 -3.43 -10.06
CA LYS A 21 -8.59 -4.74 -9.39
C LYS A 21 -8.14 -5.82 -10.36
N PHE A 22 -7.23 -6.69 -9.92
CA PHE A 22 -6.80 -7.85 -10.69
C PHE A 22 -6.68 -9.11 -9.82
N THR A 23 -6.95 -10.26 -10.44
CA THR A 23 -6.86 -11.57 -9.80
C THR A 23 -6.25 -12.58 -10.76
N SER A 24 -5.29 -13.37 -10.28
CA SER A 24 -4.58 -14.38 -11.08
C SER A 24 -4.03 -13.81 -12.40
N ALA A 25 -3.33 -12.69 -12.29
CA ALA A 25 -2.85 -11.87 -13.39
C ALA A 25 -1.31 -11.70 -13.37
N ASP A 26 -0.58 -12.79 -13.58
CA ASP A 26 0.88 -12.79 -13.49
C ASP A 26 1.54 -11.90 -14.57
N ASN A 27 2.69 -11.32 -14.25
CA ASN A 27 3.46 -10.43 -15.13
C ASN A 27 2.65 -9.20 -15.59
N LEU A 28 1.72 -8.72 -14.77
CA LEU A 28 0.95 -7.51 -15.03
C LEU A 28 1.81 -6.28 -14.74
N THR A 29 1.73 -5.28 -15.63
CA THR A 29 2.39 -3.98 -15.47
C THR A 29 1.38 -2.85 -15.40
N ILE A 30 1.47 -2.00 -14.38
CA ILE A 30 0.75 -0.73 -14.27
C ILE A 30 1.78 0.39 -14.28
N LYS A 31 1.68 1.35 -15.20
CA LYS A 31 2.65 2.44 -15.25
C LYS A 31 2.11 3.78 -15.74
N ASN A 32 2.67 4.87 -15.24
CA ASN A 32 2.28 6.24 -15.63
C ASN A 32 0.78 6.47 -15.43
N CYS A 33 0.27 6.11 -14.25
CA CYS A 33 -1.16 6.24 -13.95
C CYS A 33 -1.39 7.20 -12.78
N TYR A 34 -2.53 7.87 -12.82
CA TYR A 34 -3.06 8.61 -11.68
C TYR A 34 -4.42 8.02 -11.29
N ILE A 35 -4.58 7.60 -10.04
CA ILE A 35 -5.77 6.92 -9.56
C ILE A 35 -6.28 7.63 -8.31
N LYS A 36 -7.54 8.08 -8.34
CA LYS A 36 -8.13 8.87 -7.25
C LYS A 36 -9.55 8.42 -6.90
N TYR A 37 -9.82 8.32 -5.60
CA TYR A 37 -11.19 8.26 -5.09
C TYR A 37 -11.78 9.68 -5.01
N THR A 38 -12.89 9.96 -5.69
CA THR A 38 -13.38 11.34 -5.86
C THR A 38 -14.45 11.78 -4.86
N ASN A 39 -14.93 10.89 -3.99
CA ASN A 39 -15.99 11.19 -3.02
C ASN A 39 -15.57 10.94 -1.57
N ALA A 40 -14.30 11.21 -1.25
CA ALA A 40 -13.82 11.17 0.11
C ALA A 40 -14.51 12.25 0.97
N PRO A 41 -14.77 11.99 2.26
CA PRO A 41 -15.22 13.04 3.16
C PRO A 41 -14.13 14.12 3.29
N SER A 42 -14.50 15.29 3.80
CA SER A 42 -13.55 16.39 4.03
C SER A 42 -12.40 15.97 4.97
N SER A 43 -12.70 15.14 5.97
CA SER A 43 -11.75 14.54 6.90
C SER A 43 -12.23 13.15 7.34
N GLY A 44 -11.29 12.29 7.72
CA GLY A 44 -11.60 10.98 8.28
C GLY A 44 -11.72 9.85 7.24
N PRO A 45 -12.19 8.67 7.67
CA PRO A 45 -12.16 7.46 6.87
C PRO A 45 -13.24 7.45 5.78
N LEU A 46 -12.98 6.69 4.71
CA LEU A 46 -14.02 6.21 3.82
C LEU A 46 -14.96 5.25 4.58
N ALA A 47 -16.17 5.09 4.05
CA ALA A 47 -17.15 4.21 4.67
C ALA A 47 -16.84 2.70 4.50
N ASP A 48 -15.86 2.34 3.65
CA ASP A 48 -15.57 0.94 3.33
C ASP A 48 -14.06 0.71 3.13
N SER A 49 -13.56 -0.38 3.70
CA SER A 49 -12.17 -0.84 3.60
C SER A 49 -11.81 -1.39 2.20
N GLU A 50 -12.78 -1.61 1.32
CA GLU A 50 -12.55 -2.16 -0.01
C GLU A 50 -12.31 -1.09 -1.10
N ARG A 51 -12.32 0.20 -0.78
CA ARG A 51 -12.16 1.29 -1.77
C ARG A 51 -10.69 1.58 -2.11
N ASN A 52 -9.92 0.54 -2.40
CA ASN A 52 -8.50 0.65 -2.71
C ASN A 52 -8.26 1.26 -4.09
N CYS A 53 -7.15 2.00 -4.26
CA CYS A 53 -6.79 2.52 -5.57
C CYS A 53 -6.33 1.37 -6.48
N ILE A 54 -5.49 0.47 -5.97
CA ILE A 54 -5.07 -0.75 -6.65
C ILE A 54 -5.24 -1.95 -5.71
N GLU A 55 -5.88 -3.01 -6.18
CA GLU A 55 -5.97 -4.31 -5.50
C GLU A 55 -5.48 -5.45 -6.43
N GLY A 56 -4.50 -6.19 -5.93
CA GLY A 56 -3.98 -7.41 -6.56
C GLY A 56 -4.22 -8.64 -5.69
N ILE A 57 -4.66 -9.74 -6.30
CA ILE A 57 -4.90 -11.01 -5.61
C ILE A 57 -4.25 -12.16 -6.38
N GLY A 58 -3.41 -12.95 -5.71
CA GLY A 58 -2.87 -14.21 -6.24
C GLY A 58 -2.16 -14.05 -7.57
N SER A 59 -1.27 -13.06 -7.72
CA SER A 59 -0.65 -12.68 -8.98
C SER A 59 0.86 -12.44 -8.82
N GLN A 60 1.67 -12.97 -9.71
CA GLN A 60 3.13 -13.02 -9.55
C GLN A 60 3.86 -12.02 -10.45
N ASN A 61 5.04 -11.56 -10.03
CA ASN A 61 5.93 -10.68 -10.81
C ASN A 61 5.24 -9.39 -11.29
N ILE A 62 4.46 -8.76 -10.42
CA ILE A 62 3.72 -7.54 -10.73
C ILE A 62 4.67 -6.35 -10.74
N VAL A 63 4.56 -5.47 -11.73
CA VAL A 63 5.33 -4.22 -11.80
C VAL A 63 4.36 -3.04 -11.73
N ILE A 64 4.51 -2.17 -10.74
CA ILE A 64 3.77 -0.91 -10.63
C ILE A 64 4.79 0.22 -10.58
N ALA A 65 4.79 1.11 -11.58
CA ALA A 65 5.84 2.11 -11.70
C ALA A 65 5.34 3.48 -12.12
N ASN A 66 5.82 4.55 -11.48
CA ASN A 66 5.43 5.93 -11.78
C ASN A 66 3.91 6.11 -11.68
N VAL A 67 3.38 5.92 -10.47
CA VAL A 67 1.94 5.95 -10.20
C VAL A 67 1.64 6.89 -9.05
N LYS A 68 0.65 7.76 -9.25
CA LYS A 68 0.07 8.62 -8.21
C LYS A 68 -1.26 8.06 -7.72
N LEU A 69 -1.46 8.02 -6.40
CA LEU A 69 -2.62 7.44 -5.73
C LEU A 69 -3.17 8.45 -4.70
N GLU A 70 -4.48 8.64 -4.66
CA GLU A 70 -5.10 9.67 -3.80
C GLU A 70 -6.45 9.23 -3.22
N ASP A 71 -6.65 9.54 -1.94
CA ASP A 71 -7.93 9.45 -1.20
C ASP A 71 -8.57 8.05 -1.09
N GLY A 72 -7.92 6.99 -1.58
CA GLY A 72 -8.40 5.60 -1.44
C GLY A 72 -8.28 5.04 -0.03
N SER A 73 -8.95 3.93 0.25
CA SER A 73 -8.82 3.23 1.55
C SER A 73 -7.39 2.77 1.79
N THR A 74 -6.81 2.13 0.79
CA THR A 74 -5.39 1.81 0.69
C THR A 74 -4.93 2.14 -0.73
N GLY A 75 -3.71 2.65 -0.87
CA GLY A 75 -3.14 2.95 -2.18
C GLY A 75 -2.98 1.69 -3.02
N ILE A 76 -2.15 0.76 -2.55
CA ILE A 76 -1.89 -0.53 -3.21
C ILE A 76 -2.04 -1.64 -2.18
N ARG A 77 -3.02 -2.52 -2.38
CA ARG A 77 -3.15 -3.75 -1.62
C ARG A 77 -2.76 -4.94 -2.48
N LEU A 78 -1.78 -5.71 -2.02
CA LEU A 78 -1.30 -6.93 -2.67
C LEU A 78 -1.52 -8.12 -1.74
N ASN A 79 -2.43 -9.01 -2.12
CA ASN A 79 -2.71 -10.24 -1.39
C ASN A 79 -2.16 -11.43 -2.17
N GLN A 80 -1.22 -12.17 -1.60
CA GLN A 80 -0.56 -13.32 -2.25
C GLN A 80 0.03 -12.95 -3.62
N CYS A 81 0.67 -11.79 -3.71
CA CYS A 81 1.34 -11.33 -4.91
C CYS A 81 2.85 -11.25 -4.67
N ASP A 82 3.54 -12.37 -4.88
CA ASP A 82 4.95 -12.50 -4.54
C ASP A 82 5.84 -11.77 -5.55
N ASP A 83 7.02 -11.38 -5.09
CA ASP A 83 8.08 -10.78 -5.90
C ASP A 83 7.64 -9.55 -6.73
N SER A 84 6.66 -8.80 -6.23
CA SER A 84 6.21 -7.56 -6.88
C SER A 84 7.27 -6.45 -6.79
N VAL A 85 7.28 -5.57 -7.79
CA VAL A 85 8.20 -4.44 -7.91
C VAL A 85 7.40 -3.15 -8.05
N LEU A 86 7.43 -2.34 -7.00
CA LEU A 86 6.77 -1.05 -6.89
C LEU A 86 7.84 0.05 -6.90
N ARG A 87 7.79 0.97 -7.87
CA ARG A 87 8.77 2.07 -7.96
C ARG A 87 8.15 3.40 -8.33
N TYR A 88 8.68 4.50 -7.80
CA TYR A 88 8.17 5.85 -8.12
C TYR A 88 6.67 5.95 -7.80
N ILE A 89 6.31 5.54 -6.59
CA ILE A 89 4.93 5.56 -6.09
C ILE A 89 4.73 6.84 -5.27
N GLU A 90 3.74 7.63 -5.64
CA GLU A 90 3.34 8.84 -4.92
C GLU A 90 1.93 8.65 -4.33
N GLY A 91 1.80 8.72 -3.02
CA GLY A 91 0.54 8.60 -2.30
C GLY A 91 0.12 9.89 -1.59
N HIS A 92 -1.17 10.18 -1.59
CA HIS A 92 -1.74 11.33 -0.86
C HIS A 92 -3.00 10.95 -0.11
N ASN A 93 -3.03 11.26 1.19
CA ASN A 93 -4.18 11.12 2.07
C ASN A 93 -4.88 9.76 1.96
N MET A 94 -4.26 8.69 2.45
CA MET A 94 -4.94 7.39 2.54
C MET A 94 -6.05 7.47 3.60
N ARG A 95 -7.22 6.87 3.32
CA ARG A 95 -8.46 7.06 4.09
C ARG A 95 -9.19 5.77 4.42
N GLY A 96 -8.46 4.74 4.79
CA GLY A 96 -9.06 3.45 5.07
C GLY A 96 -9.70 3.41 6.46
N PRO A 97 -10.95 2.95 6.62
CA PRO A 97 -11.35 2.42 7.92
C PRO A 97 -10.52 1.16 8.20
N PHE A 98 -10.31 0.83 9.48
CA PHE A 98 -9.57 -0.37 9.87
C PHE A 98 -10.10 -1.62 9.12
N PRO A 99 -9.23 -2.47 8.54
CA PRO A 99 -7.76 -2.51 8.68
C PRO A 99 -7.01 -1.82 7.53
N ARG A 100 -7.52 -0.70 7.01
CA ARG A 100 -6.93 0.04 5.88
C ARG A 100 -6.42 1.40 6.33
N GLY A 101 -5.72 2.07 5.41
CA GLY A 101 -5.09 3.37 5.64
C GLY A 101 -3.62 3.41 5.21
N GLN A 102 -3.15 2.35 4.54
CA GLN A 102 -1.78 2.23 4.06
C GLN A 102 -1.61 2.82 2.66
N LEU A 103 -0.42 3.34 2.35
CA LEU A 103 0.00 3.52 0.96
C LEU A 103 0.17 2.14 0.30
N VAL A 104 0.89 1.23 0.95
CA VAL A 104 1.07 -0.15 0.47
C VAL A 104 0.79 -1.14 1.58
N GLN A 105 -0.02 -2.15 1.30
CA GLN A 105 -0.19 -3.33 2.13
C GLN A 105 0.21 -4.59 1.36
N TYR A 106 1.19 -5.30 1.88
CA TYR A 106 1.48 -6.68 1.53
C TYR A 106 0.73 -7.60 2.48
N ASP A 107 -0.07 -8.52 1.95
CA ASP A 107 -0.86 -9.50 2.70
C ASP A 107 -0.49 -10.89 2.18
N LYS A 108 0.22 -11.67 3.00
CA LYS A 108 0.68 -13.03 2.66
C LYS A 108 1.51 -13.08 1.38
N CYS A 109 2.44 -12.16 1.21
CA CYS A 109 3.38 -12.09 0.09
C CYS A 109 4.79 -12.58 0.50
N ALA A 110 5.45 -13.31 -0.39
CA ALA A 110 6.87 -13.60 -0.28
C ALA A 110 7.69 -12.60 -1.11
N GLY A 111 8.63 -11.91 -0.46
CA GLY A 111 9.49 -10.94 -1.12
C GLY A 111 8.74 -9.73 -1.71
N GLY A 112 9.46 -8.96 -2.52
CA GLY A 112 8.96 -7.76 -3.17
C GLY A 112 9.76 -6.52 -2.80
N LEU A 113 9.70 -5.54 -3.69
CA LEU A 113 10.42 -4.28 -3.59
C LEU A 113 9.46 -3.11 -3.66
N LEU A 114 9.56 -2.19 -2.70
CA LEU A 114 9.03 -0.84 -2.78
C LEU A 114 10.22 0.12 -2.72
N GLU A 115 10.51 0.84 -3.80
CA GLU A 115 11.69 1.72 -3.90
C GLU A 115 11.35 3.07 -4.55
N ASN A 116 11.96 4.17 -4.08
CA ASN A 116 11.72 5.52 -4.60
C ASN A 116 10.24 5.88 -4.48
N PHE A 117 9.74 6.02 -3.26
CA PHE A 117 8.33 6.29 -3.02
C PHE A 117 8.14 7.48 -2.08
N SER A 118 6.97 8.09 -2.13
CA SER A 118 6.56 9.08 -1.15
C SER A 118 5.09 8.91 -0.78
N VAL A 119 4.74 9.07 0.48
CA VAL A 119 3.36 9.30 0.92
C VAL A 119 3.30 10.55 1.77
N ILE A 120 2.32 11.41 1.48
CA ILE A 120 2.02 12.59 2.27
C ILE A 120 0.57 12.49 2.75
N ASN A 121 0.37 12.38 4.05
CA ASN A 121 -0.94 12.37 4.68
C ASN A 121 -1.08 13.60 5.56
N ASP A 122 -1.98 14.50 5.18
CA ASP A 122 -2.39 15.58 6.06
C ASP A 122 -3.13 14.98 7.26
N ARG A 123 -2.62 15.21 8.47
CA ARG A 123 -3.09 14.57 9.71
C ARG A 123 -4.49 15.01 10.11
N ASP A 124 -4.97 16.16 9.62
CA ASP A 124 -6.31 16.66 9.86
C ASP A 124 -7.33 16.12 8.84
N VAL A 125 -6.86 15.47 7.77
CA VAL A 125 -7.66 15.06 6.62
C VAL A 125 -7.66 13.55 6.44
N ALA A 126 -6.48 12.92 6.43
CA ALA A 126 -6.28 11.51 6.17
C ALA A 126 -6.90 10.62 7.28
N TRP A 127 -6.92 9.30 7.04
CA TRP A 127 -7.23 8.31 8.07
C TRP A 127 -6.33 7.11 7.85
N THR A 128 -5.10 7.26 8.34
CA THR A 128 -4.04 6.28 8.14
C THR A 128 -4.16 5.16 9.14
N GLU A 129 -3.56 4.01 8.80
CA GLU A 129 -3.23 2.97 9.76
C GLU A 129 -1.70 2.92 9.85
N ASP A 130 -1.06 1.84 9.44
CA ASP A 130 0.34 1.89 9.04
C ASP A 130 0.46 2.63 7.71
N ASN A 131 1.59 3.27 7.41
CA ASN A 131 1.81 3.79 6.05
C ASN A 131 2.19 2.65 5.09
N ILE A 132 3.09 1.76 5.50
CA ILE A 132 3.44 0.54 4.80
C ILE A 132 3.21 -0.64 5.74
N SER A 133 2.35 -1.58 5.35
CA SER A 133 2.06 -2.79 6.14
C SER A 133 2.60 -4.03 5.44
N ILE A 134 3.34 -4.85 6.19
CA ILE A 134 3.88 -6.15 5.80
C ILE A 134 3.21 -7.20 6.67
N TYR A 135 1.94 -7.49 6.34
CA TYR A 135 1.08 -8.39 7.09
C TYR A 135 1.25 -9.83 6.63
N LYS A 136 1.61 -10.74 7.54
CA LYS A 136 1.82 -12.18 7.25
C LYS A 136 2.75 -12.42 6.05
N SER A 137 3.62 -11.47 5.78
CA SER A 137 4.48 -11.38 4.60
C SER A 137 5.92 -11.26 5.07
N GLY A 138 6.89 -11.76 4.30
CA GLY A 138 8.30 -11.71 4.68
C GLY A 138 9.22 -11.51 3.49
N GLY A 139 10.39 -10.93 3.76
CA GLY A 139 11.42 -10.68 2.75
C GLY A 139 11.21 -9.42 1.91
N GLN A 140 10.25 -8.57 2.26
CA GLN A 140 10.03 -7.29 1.59
C GLN A 140 11.20 -6.32 1.81
N GLN A 141 11.53 -5.56 0.77
CA GLN A 141 12.53 -4.50 0.80
C GLN A 141 11.85 -3.16 0.55
N ILE A 142 11.92 -2.26 1.53
CA ILE A 142 11.34 -0.92 1.52
C ILE A 142 12.50 0.08 1.51
N LYS A 143 12.66 0.81 0.41
CA LYS A 143 13.90 1.57 0.13
C LYS A 143 13.65 2.97 -0.39
N LYS A 144 14.53 3.93 -0.07
CA LYS A 144 14.57 5.27 -0.69
C LYS A 144 13.20 5.94 -0.67
N GLY A 145 12.65 6.08 0.51
CA GLY A 145 11.26 6.48 0.73
C GLY A 145 11.12 7.77 1.51
N LEU A 146 9.98 8.44 1.34
CA LEU A 146 9.57 9.54 2.18
C LEU A 146 8.15 9.28 2.73
N ILE A 147 8.00 9.26 4.05
CA ILE A 147 6.71 9.13 4.71
C ILE A 147 6.49 10.38 5.53
N VAL A 148 5.50 11.18 5.14
CA VAL A 148 5.08 12.38 5.87
C VAL A 148 3.66 12.18 6.36
N GLY A 149 3.49 12.26 7.67
CA GLY A 149 2.18 12.23 8.30
C GLY A 149 1.64 10.83 8.53
N ASN A 150 1.24 10.61 9.78
CA ASN A 150 0.44 9.48 10.21
C ASN A 150 -0.42 9.95 11.38
N ASN A 151 -1.74 9.79 11.28
CA ASN A 151 -2.67 10.16 12.34
C ASN A 151 -3.27 8.94 13.06
N SER A 152 -2.75 7.73 12.80
CA SER A 152 -3.13 6.55 13.54
C SER A 152 -2.56 6.62 14.96
N PRO A 153 -3.36 6.34 16.01
CA PRO A 153 -2.86 6.24 17.38
C PRO A 153 -1.98 5.01 17.60
N THR A 154 -2.12 3.98 16.76
CA THR A 154 -1.45 2.68 16.92
C THR A 154 -0.61 2.27 15.71
N GLY A 155 -0.95 2.77 14.52
CA GLY A 155 -0.20 2.47 13.29
C GLY A 155 1.15 3.18 13.23
N VAL A 156 2.07 2.65 12.44
CA VAL A 156 3.45 3.14 12.31
C VAL A 156 3.81 3.47 10.86
N GLY A 157 5.02 3.93 10.62
CA GLY A 157 5.49 4.18 9.25
C GLY A 157 5.60 2.89 8.43
N VAL A 158 6.32 1.90 8.95
CA VAL A 158 6.46 0.56 8.38
C VAL A 158 6.24 -0.49 9.46
N LEU A 159 5.26 -1.38 9.28
CA LEU A 159 4.98 -2.47 10.22
C LEU A 159 5.22 -3.84 9.58
N PHE A 160 6.02 -4.66 10.25
CA PHE A 160 6.07 -6.11 10.02
C PHE A 160 5.20 -6.80 11.06
N GLU A 161 4.16 -7.51 10.62
CA GLU A 161 3.14 -8.08 11.50
C GLU A 161 2.86 -9.55 11.15
N ASP A 162 2.67 -10.38 12.17
CA ASP A 162 2.17 -11.76 12.05
C ASP A 162 3.01 -12.70 11.17
N GLN A 163 4.30 -12.41 10.97
CA GLN A 163 5.17 -13.14 10.03
C GLN A 163 5.37 -14.62 10.39
N ASN A 164 4.99 -15.04 11.60
CA ASN A 164 5.24 -16.38 12.15
C ASN A 164 3.96 -17.13 12.51
N THR A 165 2.82 -16.54 12.17
CA THR A 165 1.51 -17.12 12.43
C THR A 165 1.08 -18.04 11.29
N GLU A 166 0.02 -18.83 11.51
CA GLU A 166 -0.54 -19.68 10.46
C GLU A 166 -0.91 -18.88 9.20
N GLY A 167 -0.49 -19.40 8.05
CA GLY A 167 -0.72 -18.79 6.74
C GLY A 167 0.24 -17.67 6.36
N ALA A 168 1.20 -17.32 7.21
CA ALA A 168 2.28 -16.39 6.86
C ALA A 168 3.20 -16.97 5.77
N ARG A 169 3.75 -16.08 4.94
CA ARG A 169 4.56 -16.42 3.76
C ARG A 169 5.80 -15.54 3.70
N GLY A 170 6.86 -16.01 3.03
CA GLY A 170 8.08 -15.22 2.81
C GLY A 170 9.12 -15.24 3.94
N GLY A 171 8.80 -15.86 5.09
CA GLY A 171 9.71 -15.95 6.24
C GLY A 171 9.67 -14.71 7.13
N TYR A 172 10.76 -14.46 7.86
CA TYR A 172 10.85 -13.45 8.91
C TYR A 172 11.53 -12.18 8.40
N GLY A 173 11.04 -11.03 8.87
CA GLY A 173 11.67 -9.73 8.67
C GLY A 173 11.61 -9.20 7.24
N GLY A 174 12.47 -8.22 7.00
CA GLY A 174 12.62 -7.50 5.75
C GLY A 174 13.71 -6.44 5.88
N LEU A 175 13.80 -5.53 4.92
CA LEU A 175 14.75 -4.44 4.92
C LEU A 175 14.00 -3.11 4.81
N VAL A 176 14.32 -2.18 5.71
CA VAL A 176 13.94 -0.77 5.59
C VAL A 176 15.23 0.03 5.51
N GLU A 177 15.49 0.69 4.38
CA GLU A 177 16.78 1.34 4.08
C GLU A 177 16.55 2.69 3.39
N ASP A 178 17.24 3.73 3.83
CA ASP A 178 17.13 5.09 3.25
C ASP A 178 15.68 5.60 3.19
N VAL A 179 14.90 5.43 4.27
CA VAL A 179 13.51 5.93 4.36
C VAL A 179 13.45 7.05 5.40
N ASP A 180 13.00 8.22 4.96
CA ASP A 180 12.76 9.37 5.82
C ASP A 180 11.32 9.34 6.37
N PHE A 181 11.19 9.62 7.66
CA PHE A 181 9.90 9.67 8.36
C PHE A 181 9.73 11.05 9.01
N LEU A 182 8.66 11.73 8.67
CA LEU A 182 8.31 13.04 9.22
C LEU A 182 6.87 13.03 9.72
N GLU A 183 6.62 13.77 10.80
CA GLU A 183 5.26 14.00 11.32
C GLU A 183 4.48 12.72 11.65
N MET A 184 5.19 11.69 12.12
CA MET A 184 4.61 10.43 12.54
C MET A 184 3.86 10.58 13.86
N GLY A 185 2.62 10.06 13.92
CA GLY A 185 1.77 10.11 15.11
C GLY A 185 2.18 9.13 16.22
N ASN A 186 2.76 7.99 15.84
CA ASN A 186 3.21 6.94 16.77
C ASN A 186 4.66 6.56 16.49
N GLY A 187 4.91 5.41 15.84
CA GLY A 187 6.25 4.89 15.55
C GLY A 187 6.67 5.00 14.08
N VAL A 188 7.96 4.84 13.82
CA VAL A 188 8.54 4.87 12.46
C VAL A 188 8.59 3.48 11.83
N VAL A 189 9.25 2.53 12.48
CA VAL A 189 9.38 1.14 12.02
C VAL A 189 9.16 0.23 13.22
N SER A 190 8.32 -0.79 13.07
CA SER A 190 8.04 -1.76 14.11
C SER A 190 7.95 -3.18 13.53
N SER A 191 8.19 -4.15 14.39
CA SER A 191 7.96 -5.57 14.12
C SER A 191 7.24 -6.15 15.33
N VAL A 192 6.09 -6.77 15.10
CA VAL A 192 5.27 -7.37 16.16
C VAL A 192 4.89 -8.80 15.79
N GLU A 193 4.88 -9.65 16.81
CA GLU A 193 4.28 -10.99 16.71
C GLU A 193 2.86 -10.89 17.27
N GLY A 194 1.89 -11.44 16.53
CA GLY A 194 0.50 -11.55 16.98
C GLY A 194 0.25 -12.61 18.04
#